data_AF-A0A0R1W704-F1
#
_entry.id   AF-A0A0R1W704-F1
#
_cell.length_a   1.000
_cell.length_b   1.000
_cell.length_c   1.000
_cell.angle_alpha   90.00
_cell.angle_beta   90.00
_cell.angle_gamma   90.00
#
_symmetry.space_group_name_H-M   'P 1'
#
loop_
_entity.id
_entity.type
_entity.pdbx_description
1 polymer ?
#
loop_
_entity_poly.entity_id
_entity_poly.type
_entity_poly.pdbx_seq_one_letter_code
_entity_poly.pdbx_strand_id
1 'polypeptide(L)'
;MGSNTEELTLVRAVQTRSDSAALEALLNKYRPMINLAMSKFYLRNFDREDWLQEARIVCYQTCLLYETNHNCQFGSFFKLRLYNHLRNILRYELATKRISNQNCRSLDEMLIQESEATLQRPFIAEPGIVQQLNLERYLTSLSYLELQAFQVVVKQKEAGEVCRLLGCTEKQLFRAAERCHQKLKRHLDQSSADQLDQDGDVL
;
A
#
# COMPACT_ATOMS: atom_id res chain seq x y z
N MET A 1 9.63 -35.56 -31.94
CA MET A 1 10.80 -34.66 -31.89
C MET A 1 10.50 -33.19 -32.19
N GLY A 2 9.30 -32.78 -32.66
CA GLY A 2 9.02 -31.39 -33.07
C GLY A 2 8.69 -30.35 -31.98
N SER A 3 8.21 -30.76 -30.80
CA SER A 3 7.68 -29.83 -29.78
C SER A 3 8.72 -28.94 -29.08
N ASN A 4 10.01 -29.34 -29.11
CA ASN A 4 11.08 -28.61 -28.43
C ASN A 4 11.60 -27.45 -29.29
N THR A 5 11.63 -27.61 -30.62
CA THR A 5 12.13 -26.57 -31.52
C THR A 5 11.20 -25.36 -31.58
N GLU A 6 9.89 -25.59 -31.66
CA GLU A 6 8.87 -24.52 -31.64
C GLU A 6 8.84 -23.77 -30.30
N GLU A 7 9.10 -24.46 -29.19
CA GLU A 7 9.21 -23.81 -27.88
C GLU A 7 10.39 -22.83 -27.83
N LEU A 8 11.54 -23.26 -28.35
CA LEU A 8 12.75 -22.45 -28.37
C LEU A 8 12.61 -21.24 -29.30
N THR A 9 11.87 -21.36 -30.42
CA THR A 9 11.60 -20.20 -31.30
C THR A 9 10.71 -19.18 -30.61
N LEU A 10 9.67 -19.62 -29.88
CA LEU A 10 8.83 -18.71 -29.09
C LEU A 10 9.62 -18.00 -27.99
N VAL A 11 10.46 -18.74 -27.24
CA VAL A 11 11.32 -18.15 -26.20
C VAL A 11 12.27 -17.10 -26.80
N ARG A 12 12.92 -17.40 -27.94
CA ARG A 12 13.79 -16.44 -28.63
C ARG A 12 13.04 -15.22 -29.15
N ALA A 13 11.81 -15.38 -29.63
CA ALA A 13 10.97 -14.26 -30.06
C ALA A 13 10.66 -13.30 -28.88
N VAL A 14 10.36 -13.86 -27.70
CA VAL A 14 10.18 -13.07 -26.47
C VAL A 14 11.48 -12.37 -26.07
N GLN A 15 12.62 -13.05 -26.10
CA GLN A 15 13.92 -12.47 -25.72
C GLN A 15 14.37 -11.32 -26.63
N THR A 16 14.17 -11.45 -27.93
CA THR A 16 14.74 -10.50 -28.92
C THR A 16 13.79 -9.37 -29.30
N ARG A 17 12.48 -9.64 -29.31
CA ARG A 17 11.47 -8.71 -29.82
C ARG A 17 10.43 -8.31 -28.76
N SER A 18 10.53 -8.83 -27.53
CA SER A 18 9.50 -8.69 -26.50
C SER A 18 8.11 -9.06 -27.03
N ASP A 19 8.05 -10.09 -27.87
CA ASP A 19 6.83 -10.49 -28.59
C ASP A 19 5.77 -11.01 -27.61
N SER A 20 4.69 -10.25 -27.47
CA SER A 20 3.58 -10.57 -26.57
C SER A 20 2.77 -11.78 -27.06
N ALA A 21 2.65 -11.98 -28.38
CA ALA A 21 1.92 -13.12 -28.92
C ALA A 21 2.70 -14.43 -28.67
N ALA A 22 4.03 -14.38 -28.77
CA ALA A 22 4.87 -15.53 -28.45
C ALA A 22 4.79 -15.91 -26.95
N LEU A 23 4.74 -14.91 -26.06
CA LEU A 23 4.54 -15.12 -24.63
C LEU A 23 3.18 -15.76 -24.32
N GLU A 24 2.10 -15.26 -24.94
CA GLU A 24 0.76 -15.83 -24.80
C GLU A 24 0.67 -17.26 -25.33
N ALA A 25 1.35 -17.58 -26.43
CA ALA A 25 1.44 -18.95 -26.94
C ALA A 25 2.10 -19.89 -25.90
N LEU A 26 3.18 -19.45 -25.26
CA LEU A 26 3.83 -20.20 -24.18
C LEU A 26 2.91 -20.39 -22.98
N LEU A 27 2.21 -19.34 -22.55
CA LEU A 27 1.27 -19.42 -21.42
C LEU A 27 0.12 -20.39 -21.70
N ASN A 28 -0.43 -20.36 -22.91
CA ASN A 28 -1.48 -21.30 -23.31
C ASN A 28 -0.95 -22.74 -23.35
N LYS A 29 0.28 -22.97 -23.82
CA LYS A 29 0.93 -24.29 -23.78
C LYS A 29 1.09 -24.81 -22.35
N TYR A 30 1.46 -23.95 -21.41
CA TYR A 30 1.70 -24.31 -20.00
C TYR A 30 0.50 -24.14 -19.07
N ARG A 31 -0.67 -23.79 -19.61
CA ARG A 31 -1.91 -23.56 -18.86
C ARG A 31 -2.31 -24.71 -17.93
N PRO A 32 -2.19 -26.00 -18.30
CA PRO A 32 -2.47 -27.10 -17.38
C PRO A 32 -1.56 -27.10 -16.14
N MET A 33 -0.28 -26.76 -16.32
CA MET A 33 0.69 -26.67 -15.23
C MET A 33 0.40 -25.48 -14.31
N ILE A 34 0.02 -24.34 -14.89
CA ILE A 34 -0.39 -23.14 -14.13
C ILE A 34 -1.65 -23.42 -13.31
N ASN A 35 -2.67 -24.05 -13.92
CA ASN A 35 -3.90 -24.41 -13.20
C ASN A 35 -3.64 -25.39 -12.05
N LEU A 36 -2.72 -26.34 -12.22
CA LEU A 36 -2.30 -27.25 -11.15
C LEU A 36 -1.52 -26.52 -10.04
N ALA A 37 -0.77 -25.48 -10.36
CA ALA A 37 -0.13 -24.65 -9.35
C ALA A 37 -1.18 -23.85 -8.56
N MET A 38 -2.15 -23.25 -9.25
CA MET A 38 -3.26 -22.50 -8.65
C MET A 38 -4.09 -23.34 -7.67
N SER A 39 -4.32 -24.62 -7.98
CA SER A 39 -5.05 -25.51 -7.06
C SER A 39 -4.22 -25.96 -5.85
N LYS A 40 -2.89 -25.92 -5.93
CA LYS A 40 -1.98 -26.36 -4.85
C LYS A 40 -1.63 -25.27 -3.86
N PHE A 41 -1.57 -24.02 -4.31
CA PHE A 41 -1.20 -22.89 -3.48
C PHE A 41 -2.43 -22.02 -3.25
N TYR A 42 -2.87 -21.89 -2.01
CA TYR A 42 -3.91 -20.95 -1.65
C TYR A 42 -3.26 -19.63 -1.22
N LEU A 43 -3.47 -18.59 -2.02
CA LEU A 43 -3.03 -17.22 -1.76
C LEU A 43 -4.26 -16.39 -1.39
N ARG A 44 -4.22 -15.70 -0.24
CA ARG A 44 -5.37 -14.91 0.22
C ARG A 44 -5.51 -13.65 -0.62
N ASN A 45 -6.75 -13.28 -0.96
CA ASN A 45 -7.08 -12.12 -1.81
C ASN A 45 -6.47 -12.17 -3.21
N PHE A 46 -6.08 -13.36 -3.68
CA PHE A 46 -5.61 -13.58 -5.04
C PHE A 46 -6.78 -14.10 -5.87
N ASP A 47 -7.24 -13.30 -6.80
CA ASP A 47 -8.26 -13.75 -7.75
C ASP A 47 -7.61 -14.48 -8.94
N ARG A 48 -8.46 -14.94 -9.87
CA ARG A 48 -7.99 -15.67 -11.04
C ARG A 48 -7.13 -14.81 -11.97
N GLU A 49 -7.39 -13.50 -12.03
CA GLU A 49 -6.66 -12.57 -12.89
C GLU A 49 -5.28 -12.30 -12.32
N ASP A 50 -5.16 -12.09 -11.00
CA ASP A 50 -3.89 -11.97 -10.27
C ASP A 50 -3.00 -13.19 -10.52
N TRP A 51 -3.58 -14.38 -10.44
CA TRP A 51 -2.87 -15.64 -10.71
C TRP A 51 -2.31 -15.72 -12.13
N LEU A 52 -3.11 -15.32 -13.13
CA LEU A 52 -2.68 -15.33 -14.52
C LEU A 52 -1.63 -14.25 -14.77
N GLN A 53 -1.74 -13.11 -14.10
CA GLN A 53 -0.75 -12.04 -14.17
C GLN A 53 0.60 -12.48 -13.60
N GLU A 54 0.61 -13.10 -12.42
CA GLU A 54 1.84 -13.63 -11.82
C GLU A 54 2.47 -14.72 -12.69
N ALA A 55 1.66 -15.63 -13.24
CA ALA A 55 2.16 -16.65 -14.15
C ALA A 55 2.78 -16.02 -15.41
N ARG A 56 2.17 -14.97 -15.97
CA ARG A 56 2.70 -14.21 -17.11
C ARG A 56 4.02 -13.53 -16.78
N ILE A 57 4.11 -12.84 -15.64
CA ILE A 57 5.35 -12.18 -15.19
C ILE A 57 6.47 -13.19 -15.03
N VAL A 58 6.22 -14.30 -14.33
CA VAL A 58 7.22 -15.35 -14.13
C VAL A 58 7.61 -15.99 -15.46
N CYS A 59 6.66 -16.25 -16.36
CA CYS A 59 6.94 -16.83 -17.68
C CYS A 59 7.85 -15.90 -18.50
N TYR A 60 7.53 -14.61 -18.55
CA TYR A 60 8.34 -13.61 -19.24
C TYR A 60 9.77 -13.54 -18.69
N GLN A 61 9.92 -13.40 -17.37
CA GLN A 61 11.23 -13.41 -16.72
C GLN A 61 11.98 -14.73 -16.98
N THR A 62 11.26 -15.85 -17.08
CA THR A 62 11.87 -17.16 -17.35
C THR A 62 12.40 -17.19 -18.76
N CYS A 63 11.67 -16.63 -19.72
CA CYS A 63 12.15 -16.49 -21.10
C CYS A 63 13.45 -15.67 -21.13
N LEU A 64 13.52 -14.54 -20.42
CA LEU A 64 14.72 -13.71 -20.38
C LEU A 64 15.95 -14.42 -19.79
N LEU A 65 15.75 -15.26 -18.78
CA LEU A 65 16.84 -15.99 -18.10
C LEU A 65 17.18 -17.34 -18.74
N TYR A 66 16.38 -17.81 -19.71
CA TYR A 66 16.56 -19.14 -20.25
C TYR A 66 17.72 -19.17 -21.26
N GLU A 67 18.78 -19.90 -20.91
CA GLU A 67 19.92 -20.15 -21.78
C GLU A 67 19.82 -21.56 -22.40
N THR A 68 19.89 -21.65 -23.72
CA THR A 68 19.84 -22.93 -24.46
C THR A 68 21.03 -23.86 -24.20
N ASN A 69 22.09 -23.36 -23.55
CA ASN A 69 23.28 -24.14 -23.22
C ASN A 69 23.08 -25.02 -21.99
N HIS A 70 22.05 -24.74 -21.19
CA HIS A 70 21.70 -25.59 -20.05
C HIS A 70 20.86 -26.78 -20.52
N ASN A 71 21.20 -27.98 -20.03
CA ASN A 71 20.58 -29.25 -20.43
C ASN A 71 19.17 -29.45 -19.84
N CYS A 72 18.39 -28.37 -19.68
CA CYS A 72 17.06 -28.37 -19.07
C CYS A 72 16.01 -27.86 -20.07
N GLN A 73 14.86 -28.53 -20.11
CA GLN A 73 13.71 -28.07 -20.89
C GLN A 73 13.13 -26.81 -20.27
N PHE A 74 12.70 -25.86 -21.10
CA PHE A 74 12.11 -24.61 -20.64
C PHE A 74 10.92 -24.85 -19.72
N GLY A 75 10.04 -25.81 -20.03
CA GLY A 75 8.90 -26.14 -19.19
C GLY A 75 9.26 -26.55 -17.75
N SER A 76 10.32 -27.34 -17.59
CA SER A 76 10.83 -27.73 -16.27
C SER A 76 11.40 -26.55 -15.51
N PHE A 77 12.13 -25.67 -16.21
CA PHE A 77 12.69 -24.46 -15.63
C PHE A 77 11.59 -23.46 -15.23
N PHE A 78 10.59 -23.26 -16.08
CA PHE A 78 9.44 -22.40 -15.81
C PHE A 78 8.65 -22.92 -14.61
N LYS A 79 8.35 -24.21 -14.55
CA LYS A 79 7.68 -24.84 -13.41
C LYS A 79 8.45 -24.59 -12.11
N LEU A 80 9.77 -24.78 -12.13
CA LEU A 80 10.62 -24.53 -10.96
C LEU A 80 10.53 -23.07 -10.50
N ARG A 81 10.68 -22.12 -11.42
CA ARG A 81 10.62 -20.68 -11.10
C ARG A 81 9.24 -20.29 -10.59
N LEU A 82 8.16 -20.78 -11.19
CA LEU A 82 6.79 -20.52 -10.76
C LEU A 82 6.56 -21.02 -9.33
N TYR A 83 6.91 -22.27 -9.02
CA TYR A 83 6.72 -22.82 -7.68
C TYR A 83 7.55 -22.08 -6.62
N ASN A 84 8.77 -21.65 -6.95
CA ASN A 84 9.59 -20.87 -6.03
C ASN A 84 9.00 -19.47 -5.80
N HIS A 85 8.51 -18.82 -6.85
CA HIS A 85 7.82 -17.54 -6.75
C HIS A 85 6.60 -17.63 -5.84
N LEU A 86 5.74 -18.62 -6.05
CA LEU A 86 4.54 -18.84 -5.22
C LEU A 86 4.88 -19.12 -3.75
N ARG A 87 5.94 -19.90 -3.49
CA ARG A 87 6.45 -20.11 -2.12
C ARG A 87 6.97 -18.82 -1.50
N ASN A 88 7.56 -17.91 -2.27
CA ASN A 88 8.00 -16.61 -1.77
C ASN A 88 6.80 -15.76 -1.36
N ILE A 89 5.78 -15.67 -2.21
CA ILE A 89 4.54 -14.95 -1.89
C ILE A 89 3.93 -15.51 -0.60
N LEU A 90 3.77 -16.83 -0.50
CA LEU A 90 3.21 -17.46 0.70
C LEU A 90 4.03 -17.16 1.96
N ARG A 91 5.37 -17.21 1.87
CA ARG A 91 6.24 -16.87 3.01
C ARG A 91 6.08 -15.41 3.43
N TYR A 92 5.97 -14.51 2.47
CA TYR A 92 5.74 -13.09 2.74
C TYR A 92 4.39 -12.84 3.41
N GLU A 93 3.32 -13.50 2.93
CA GLU A 93 1.99 -13.41 3.54
C GLU A 93 2.00 -13.94 4.99
N LEU A 94 2.64 -15.09 5.22
CA LEU A 94 2.76 -15.68 6.55
C LEU A 94 3.60 -14.81 7.50
N ALA A 95 4.68 -14.20 7.01
CA ALA A 95 5.48 -13.26 7.79
C ALA A 95 4.66 -12.02 8.17
N THR A 96 3.90 -11.47 7.23
CA THR A 96 2.99 -10.34 7.45
C THR A 96 1.92 -10.68 8.47
N LYS A 97 1.32 -11.88 8.41
CA LYS A 97 0.37 -12.37 9.43
C LYS A 97 1.02 -12.53 10.80
N ARG A 98 2.26 -13.02 10.91
CA ARG A 98 2.97 -13.12 12.19
C ARG A 98 3.21 -11.75 12.80
N ILE A 99 3.68 -10.79 12.00
CA ILE A 99 3.88 -9.41 12.44
C ILE A 99 2.53 -8.80 12.86
N SER A 100 1.48 -8.98 12.06
CA SER A 100 0.13 -8.54 12.40
C SER A 100 -0.33 -9.15 13.71
N ASN A 101 -0.24 -10.47 13.89
CA ASN A 101 -0.66 -11.14 15.12
C ASN A 101 0.17 -10.72 16.34
N GLN A 102 1.46 -10.45 16.17
CA GLN A 102 2.31 -9.89 17.24
C GLN A 102 1.89 -8.48 17.63
N ASN A 103 1.39 -7.69 16.66
CA ASN A 103 0.93 -6.32 16.88
C ASN A 103 -0.57 -6.23 17.22
N CYS A 104 -1.33 -7.31 17.06
CA CYS A 104 -2.74 -7.38 17.42
C CYS A 104 -2.84 -7.36 18.95
N ARG A 105 -3.39 -6.27 19.49
CA ARG A 105 -3.80 -6.18 20.90
C ARG A 105 -5.26 -6.57 21.03
N SER A 106 -5.62 -7.16 22.17
CA SER A 106 -7.02 -7.47 22.47
C SER A 106 -7.84 -6.18 22.51
N LEU A 107 -9.02 -6.17 21.89
CA LEU A 107 -9.92 -5.03 21.92
C LEU A 107 -10.34 -4.71 23.37
N ASP A 108 -10.56 -5.72 24.20
CA ASP A 108 -10.87 -5.55 25.63
C ASP A 108 -9.71 -4.89 26.38
N GLU A 109 -8.47 -5.27 26.08
CA GLU A 109 -7.28 -4.68 26.70
C GLU A 109 -7.11 -3.21 26.28
N MET A 110 -7.43 -2.90 25.02
CA MET A 110 -7.48 -1.52 24.53
C MET A 110 -8.61 -0.71 25.18
N LEU A 111 -9.81 -1.28 25.34
CA LEU A 111 -10.96 -0.62 25.95
C LEU A 111 -10.76 -0.36 27.45
N ILE A 112 -10.12 -1.30 28.16
CA ILE A 112 -9.74 -1.12 29.57
C ILE A 112 -8.71 0.01 29.70
N GLN A 113 -7.70 0.07 28.80
CA GLN A 113 -6.69 1.12 28.80
C GLN A 113 -7.26 2.50 28.35
N GLU A 114 -8.22 2.53 27.43
CA GLU A 114 -8.97 3.72 27.02
C GLU A 114 -9.95 4.22 28.08
N SER A 115 -10.41 3.37 28.99
CA SER A 115 -11.26 3.79 30.12
C SER A 115 -10.48 4.63 31.15
N GLU A 116 -9.16 4.45 31.26
CA GLU A 116 -8.27 5.26 32.10
C GLU A 116 -7.69 6.49 31.37
N ALA A 117 -7.65 6.47 30.04
CA ALA A 117 -7.15 7.58 29.22
C ALA A 117 -8.25 8.10 28.30
N THR A 118 -8.90 9.21 28.70
CA THR A 118 -9.85 10.00 27.90
C THR A 118 -9.64 9.86 26.39
N LEU A 119 -10.52 9.06 25.78
CA LEU A 119 -10.71 8.79 24.35
C LEU A 119 -10.01 9.76 23.38
N GLN A 120 -8.75 9.48 23.02
CA GLN A 120 -8.15 10.01 21.81
C GLN A 120 -8.43 9.04 20.66
N ARG A 121 -9.66 9.09 20.13
CA ARG A 121 -10.01 8.35 18.92
C ARG A 121 -9.06 8.80 17.79
N PRO A 122 -8.30 7.91 17.14
CA PRO A 122 -7.49 8.27 15.99
C PRO A 122 -8.42 8.82 14.90
N PHE A 123 -8.20 10.05 14.47
CA PHE A 123 -8.90 10.62 13.34
C PHE A 123 -8.44 9.88 12.08
N ILE A 124 -9.20 8.89 11.64
CA ILE A 124 -9.02 8.27 10.33
C ILE A 124 -9.64 9.24 9.34
N ALA A 125 -8.80 10.06 8.69
CA ALA A 125 -9.24 10.93 7.62
C ALA A 125 -9.67 10.05 6.44
N GLU A 126 -10.98 10.03 6.14
CA GLU A 126 -11.44 9.47 4.87
C GLU A 126 -10.80 10.28 3.71
N PRO A 127 -10.35 9.63 2.62
CA PRO A 127 -9.62 10.27 1.54
C PRO A 127 -10.39 11.40 0.83
N GLY A 128 -11.71 11.49 0.99
CA GLY A 128 -12.53 12.62 0.52
C GLY A 128 -12.33 13.92 1.31
N ILE A 129 -11.97 13.83 2.59
CA ILE A 129 -11.82 14.98 3.50
C ILE A 129 -10.62 15.87 3.11
N VAL A 130 -9.60 15.28 2.50
CA VAL A 130 -8.38 16.00 2.08
C VAL A 130 -8.65 16.97 0.93
N GLN A 131 -9.70 16.75 0.12
CA GLN A 131 -10.06 17.64 -1.00
C GLN A 131 -10.75 18.94 -0.56
N GLN A 132 -11.26 19.01 0.68
CA GLN A 132 -12.08 20.14 1.17
C GLN A 132 -11.37 21.02 2.19
N LEU A 133 -10.11 20.72 2.53
CA LEU A 133 -9.34 21.54 3.46
C LEU A 133 -8.82 22.79 2.76
N ASN A 134 -9.50 23.92 2.96
CA ASN A 134 -8.99 25.23 2.54
C ASN A 134 -7.86 25.66 3.48
N LEU A 135 -6.64 25.21 3.15
CA LEU A 135 -5.44 25.39 3.97
C LEU A 135 -5.12 26.87 4.22
N GLU A 136 -5.41 27.75 3.27
CA GLU A 136 -5.14 29.19 3.41
C GLU A 136 -6.00 29.83 4.51
N ARG A 137 -7.30 29.50 4.56
CA ARG A 137 -8.21 29.98 5.61
C ARG A 137 -7.86 29.41 6.98
N TYR A 138 -7.34 28.19 7.02
CA TYR A 138 -6.87 27.56 8.26
C TYR A 138 -5.57 28.22 8.76
N LEU A 139 -4.57 28.39 7.91
CA LEU A 139 -3.29 28.97 8.32
C LEU A 139 -3.41 30.42 8.79
N THR A 140 -4.35 31.18 8.22
CA THR A 140 -4.64 32.57 8.64
C THR A 140 -5.39 32.66 9.96
N SER A 141 -6.05 31.59 10.43
CA SER A 141 -6.77 31.56 11.72
C SER A 141 -5.89 31.12 12.91
N LEU A 142 -4.68 30.64 12.63
CA LEU A 142 -3.70 30.26 13.64
C LEU A 142 -2.99 31.51 14.20
N SER A 143 -2.84 31.54 15.53
CA SER A 143 -1.95 32.52 16.16
C SER A 143 -0.49 32.18 15.87
N TYR A 144 0.41 33.16 16.00
CA TYR A 144 1.84 32.96 15.75
C TYR A 144 2.43 31.77 16.53
N LEU A 145 2.03 31.60 17.80
CA LEU A 145 2.46 30.47 18.63
C LEU A 145 1.91 29.13 18.13
N GLU A 146 0.66 29.10 17.66
CA GLU A 146 0.02 27.89 17.12
C GLU A 146 0.62 27.50 15.76
N LEU A 147 1.00 28.47 14.94
CA LEU A 147 1.68 28.24 13.67
C LEU A 147 3.09 27.67 13.89
N GLN A 148 3.82 28.17 14.90
CA GLN A 148 5.12 27.60 15.27
C GLN A 148 4.97 26.20 15.87
N ALA A 149 3.92 25.96 16.67
CA ALA A 149 3.59 24.62 17.15
C ALA A 149 3.23 23.66 15.99
N PHE A 150 2.49 24.14 14.99
CA PHE A 150 2.15 23.38 13.79
C PHE A 150 3.40 22.95 13.01
N GLN A 151 4.39 23.84 12.86
CA GLN A 151 5.67 23.51 12.20
C GLN A 151 6.43 22.39 12.93
N VAL A 152 6.32 22.32 14.26
CA VAL A 152 6.89 21.22 15.06
C VAL A 152 6.11 19.92 14.84
N VAL A 153 4.78 19.98 14.80
CA VAL A 153 3.91 18.80 14.55
C VAL A 153 4.18 18.20 13.16
N VAL A 154 4.38 19.04 12.14
CA VAL A 154 4.72 18.64 10.77
C VAL A 154 6.21 18.27 10.62
N LYS A 155 6.98 18.27 11.72
CA LYS A 155 8.42 17.93 11.78
C LYS A 155 9.32 18.81 10.91
N GLN A 156 8.92 20.06 10.65
CA GLN A 156 9.79 21.03 9.98
C GLN A 156 10.77 21.72 10.93
N LYS A 157 10.47 21.75 12.24
CA LYS A 157 11.31 22.36 13.27
C LYS A 157 11.34 21.50 14.53
N GLU A 158 12.43 21.57 15.28
CA GLU A 158 12.52 20.91 16.58
C GLU A 158 11.84 21.72 17.68
N ALA A 159 11.14 21.02 18.59
CA ALA A 159 10.46 21.63 19.73
C ALA A 159 11.42 22.48 20.59
N GLY A 160 12.67 22.03 20.75
CA GLY A 160 13.69 22.72 21.54
C GLY A 160 14.17 24.04 20.92
N GLU A 161 14.13 24.18 19.59
CA GLU A 161 14.49 25.42 18.90
C GLU A 161 13.36 26.44 19.00
N VAL A 162 12.11 25.98 18.86
CA VAL A 162 10.92 26.82 18.95
C VAL A 162 10.72 27.35 20.38
N CYS A 163 10.93 26.51 21.41
CA CYS A 163 10.88 26.95 22.80
C CYS A 163 11.92 28.03 23.11
N ARG A 164 13.14 27.93 22.53
CA ARG A 164 14.20 28.95 22.68
C ARG A 164 13.85 30.24 21.94
N LEU A 165 13.30 30.14 20.73
CA LEU A 165 12.95 31.30 19.90
C LEU A 165 11.80 32.13 20.47
N LEU A 166 10.78 31.48 21.05
CA LEU A 166 9.59 32.14 21.60
C LEU A 166 9.63 32.35 23.12
N GLY A 167 10.68 31.90 23.80
CA GLY A 167 10.75 31.92 25.27
C GLY A 167 9.62 31.15 25.95
N CYS A 168 9.10 30.11 25.29
CA CYS A 168 7.96 29.34 25.74
C CYS A 168 8.41 28.02 26.38
N THR A 169 7.69 27.55 27.40
CA THR A 169 7.90 26.23 28.00
C THR A 169 7.32 25.15 27.09
N GLU A 170 7.88 23.93 27.11
CA GLU A 170 7.35 22.78 26.35
C GLU A 170 5.86 22.52 26.62
N LYS A 171 5.40 22.75 27.86
CA LYS A 171 3.97 22.67 28.23
C LYS A 171 3.11 23.70 27.49
N GLN A 172 3.62 24.91 27.24
CA GLN A 172 2.92 25.94 26.50
C GLN A 172 2.88 25.60 25.00
N LEU A 173 3.97 25.03 24.47
CA LEU A 173 4.04 24.55 23.10
C LEU A 173 3.05 23.40 22.85
N PHE A 174 2.96 22.44 23.78
CA PHE A 174 2.01 21.34 23.70
C PHE A 174 0.56 21.83 23.72
N ARG A 175 0.23 22.76 24.63
CA ARG A 175 -1.10 23.41 24.65
C ARG A 175 -1.40 24.18 23.38
N ALA A 176 -0.40 24.79 22.75
CA ALA A 176 -0.56 25.46 21.46
C ALA A 176 -0.81 24.46 20.33
N ALA A 177 -0.12 23.31 20.32
CA ALA A 177 -0.39 22.23 19.38
C ALA A 177 -1.80 21.64 19.55
N GLU A 178 -2.26 21.48 20.79
CA GLU A 178 -3.63 21.03 21.08
C GLU A 178 -4.68 22.03 20.56
N ARG A 179 -4.48 23.33 20.79
CA ARG A 179 -5.35 24.37 20.22
C ARG A 179 -5.31 24.38 18.70
N CYS A 180 -4.15 24.17 18.11
CA CYS A 180 -3.96 24.03 16.65
C CYS A 180 -4.79 22.86 16.08
N HIS A 181 -4.77 21.71 16.75
CA HIS A 181 -5.59 20.55 16.40
C HIS A 181 -7.09 20.82 16.58
N GLN A 182 -7.51 21.49 17.67
CA GLN A 182 -8.91 21.84 17.88
C GLN A 182 -9.44 22.81 16.81
N LYS A 183 -8.62 23.79 16.40
CA LYS A 183 -8.95 24.71 15.30
C LYS A 183 -9.06 23.98 13.97
N LEU A 184 -8.14 23.03 13.70
CA LEU A 184 -8.19 22.22 12.50
C LEU A 184 -9.50 21.44 12.45
N LYS A 185 -9.84 20.75 13.54
CA LYS A 185 -11.11 20.00 13.66
C LYS A 185 -12.34 20.87 13.39
N ARG A 186 -12.40 22.08 13.95
CA ARG A 186 -13.51 23.02 13.69
C ARG A 186 -13.60 23.44 12.22
N HIS A 187 -12.46 23.68 11.58
CA HIS A 187 -12.44 24.04 10.15
C HIS A 187 -12.90 22.88 9.27
N LEU A 188 -12.56 21.63 9.63
CA LEU A 188 -13.09 20.45 8.97
C LEU A 188 -14.60 20.30 9.16
N ASP A 189 -15.10 20.45 10.40
CA ASP A 189 -16.52 20.32 10.72
C ASP A 189 -17.38 21.43 10.05
N GLN A 190 -16.83 22.64 9.90
CA GLN A 190 -17.50 23.76 9.22
C GLN A 190 -17.57 23.58 7.70
N SER A 191 -16.53 23.01 7.07
CA SER A 191 -16.59 22.64 5.64
C SER A 191 -17.64 21.55 5.37
N SER A 192 -17.98 20.71 6.35
CA SER A 192 -19.06 19.73 6.24
C SER A 192 -20.46 20.35 6.36
N ALA A 193 -20.60 21.51 7.03
CA ALA A 193 -21.88 22.19 7.22
C ALA A 193 -22.29 23.09 6.05
N ASP A 194 -21.33 23.73 5.36
CA ASP A 194 -21.58 24.55 4.16
C ASP A 194 -22.16 23.74 2.97
N GLN A 195 -22.15 22.40 3.03
CA GLN A 195 -22.77 21.53 2.02
C GLN A 195 -24.28 21.30 2.23
N LEU A 196 -24.84 21.57 3.42
CA LEU A 196 -26.28 21.38 3.66
C LEU A 196 -27.14 22.57 3.20
N ASP A 197 -26.54 23.75 3.02
CA ASP A 197 -27.25 24.97 2.59
C ASP A 197 -27.27 25.18 1.07
N GLN A 198 -26.47 24.43 0.28
CA GLN A 198 -26.44 24.58 -1.19
C GLN A 198 -27.40 23.65 -1.96
N ASP A 199 -27.90 22.57 -1.34
CA ASP A 199 -28.89 21.67 -1.96
C ASP A 199 -30.35 22.11 -1.70
N GLY A 200 -30.57 23.24 -1.01
CA GLY A 200 -31.88 23.76 -0.63
C GLY A 200 -32.50 24.81 -1.56
N ASP A 201 -31.80 25.28 -2.59
CA ASP A 201 -32.23 26.42 -3.43
C ASP A 201 -32.29 26.08 -4.93
N VAL A 202 -32.87 24.91 -5.24
CA VAL A 202 -33.36 24.59 -6.60
C VAL A 202 -34.78 24.03 -6.50
N LEU A 203 -35.75 24.93 -6.38
CA LEU A 203 -37.15 24.70 -6.75
C LEU A 203 -37.52 25.60 -7.95
#